data_AF-X1R8L2-F1
#
_entry.id   AF-X1R8L2-F1
#
_cell.length_a   1.000
_cell.length_b   1.000
_cell.length_c   1.000
_cell.angle_alpha   90.00
_cell.angle_beta   90.00
_cell.angle_gamma   90.00
#
_symmetry.space_group_name_H-M   'P 1'
#
loop_
_entity.id
_entity.type
_entity.pdbx_description
1 polymer ?
#
loop_
_entity_poly.entity_id
_entity_poly.type
_entity_poly.pdbx_seq_one_letter_code
_entity_poly.pdbx_strand_id
1 'polypeptide(L)'
;LGIDVAREFDRPPMPLEKIAYRVEEKDYRGTFYFLQMAEEISKEEKFIGFNGAGGGGSMMSMDAVLNKGIQTRQLLRYERQSLSQ
;
A
#
# COMPACT_ATOMS: atom_id res chain seq x y z
N LEU A 1 23.99 5.12 -2.37
CA LEU A 1 22.81 6.00 -2.43
C LEU A 1 22.01 6.06 -1.12
N GLY A 2 22.14 5.10 -0.19
CA GLY A 2 21.43 5.19 1.11
C GLY A 2 19.91 5.12 0.99
N ILE A 3 19.41 4.61 -0.14
CA ILE A 3 17.99 4.46 -0.45
C ILE A 3 17.58 3.08 0.03
N ASP A 4 16.76 3.03 1.09
CA ASP A 4 16.23 1.79 1.65
C ASP A 4 15.07 1.21 0.83
N VAL A 5 14.31 2.08 0.16
CA VAL A 5 13.15 1.73 -0.68
C VAL A 5 13.14 2.69 -1.86
N ALA A 6 13.05 2.18 -3.09
CA ALA A 6 12.98 2.99 -4.31
C ALA A 6 11.59 3.63 -4.52
N ARG A 7 11.11 4.39 -3.54
CA ARG A 7 9.81 5.08 -3.54
C ARG A 7 9.93 6.42 -2.82
N GLU A 8 9.15 7.38 -3.28
CA GLU A 8 9.03 8.68 -2.62
C GLU A 8 8.03 8.57 -1.47
N PHE A 9 8.44 9.00 -0.28
CA PHE A 9 7.61 9.09 0.90
C PHE A 9 7.91 10.42 1.59
N ASP A 10 6.90 11.10 2.13
CA ASP A 10 7.08 12.33 2.92
C ASP A 10 7.75 12.07 4.29
N ARG A 11 7.94 10.79 4.66
CA ARG A 11 8.54 10.30 5.89
C ARG A 11 9.43 9.09 5.61
N PRO A 12 10.36 8.72 6.51
CA PRO A 12 11.07 7.45 6.38
C PRO A 12 10.11 6.25 6.24
N PRO A 13 10.46 5.24 5.43
CA PRO A 13 9.63 4.05 5.27
C PRO A 13 9.54 3.25 6.57
N MET A 14 8.34 2.84 6.92
CA MET A 14 8.04 2.03 8.10
C MET A 14 8.47 0.56 7.91
N PRO A 15 8.61 -0.23 8.99
CA PRO A 15 9.08 -1.60 8.92
C PRO A 15 8.28 -2.49 7.95
N LEU A 16 6.95 -2.36 7.92
CA LEU A 16 6.10 -3.14 7.01
C LEU A 16 6.28 -2.73 5.54
N GLU A 17 6.53 -1.44 5.27
CA GLU A 17 6.80 -0.93 3.92
C GLU A 17 8.15 -1.44 3.40
N LYS A 18 9.17 -1.50 4.27
CA LYS A 18 10.47 -2.12 3.94
C LYS A 18 10.35 -3.63 3.68
N ILE A 19 9.53 -4.34 4.47
CA ILE A 19 9.28 -5.78 4.25
C ILE A 19 8.59 -6.00 2.91
N ALA A 20 7.54 -5.23 2.61
CA ALA A 20 6.82 -5.29 1.35
C ALA A 20 7.72 -5.04 0.15
N TYR A 21 8.58 -4.01 0.23
CA TYR A 21 9.52 -3.71 -0.85
C TYR A 21 10.50 -4.86 -1.10
N ARG A 22 11.04 -5.50 -0.06
CA ARG A 22 11.94 -6.67 -0.22
C ARG A 22 11.29 -7.87 -0.89
N VAL A 23 9.96 -7.99 -0.83
CA VAL A 23 9.22 -9.03 -1.57
C VAL A 23 9.09 -8.67 -3.05
N GLU A 24 8.92 -7.38 -3.37
CA GLU A 24 8.75 -6.88 -4.73
C GLU A 24 10.08 -6.70 -5.50
N GLU A 25 11.16 -6.28 -4.84
CA GLU A 25 12.35 -5.72 -5.50
C GLU A 25 13.02 -6.65 -6.55
N LYS A 26 12.72 -7.95 -6.52
CA LYS A 26 13.24 -8.97 -7.45
C LYS A 26 12.16 -9.60 -8.33
N ASP A 27 10.90 -9.21 -8.20
CA ASP A 27 9.78 -9.73 -8.99
C ASP A 27 9.24 -8.66 -9.96
N TYR A 28 9.67 -8.77 -11.21
CA TYR A 28 9.32 -7.82 -12.27
C TYR A 28 8.01 -8.16 -13.01
N ARG A 29 7.27 -9.19 -12.59
CA ARG A 29 6.03 -9.62 -13.29
C ARG A 29 4.81 -8.75 -12.96
N GLY A 30 4.97 -7.82 -12.02
CA GLY A 30 3.92 -6.92 -11.58
C GLY A 30 4.45 -5.90 -10.59
N THR A 31 3.64 -4.91 -10.27
CA THR A 31 3.93 -3.90 -9.26
C THR A 31 3.12 -4.21 -8.01
N PHE A 32 3.81 -4.31 -6.88
CA PHE A 32 3.21 -4.56 -5.57
C PHE A 32 3.45 -3.36 -4.66
N TYR A 33 2.40 -2.68 -4.27
CA TYR A 33 2.48 -1.50 -3.41
C TYR A 33 1.86 -1.79 -2.04
N PHE A 34 2.61 -1.45 -0.99
CA PHE A 34 2.13 -1.49 0.38
C PHE A 34 2.45 -0.14 1.00
N LEU A 35 1.44 0.47 1.61
CA LEU A 35 1.53 1.73 2.32
C LEU A 35 0.75 1.59 3.61
N GLN A 36 1.36 1.97 4.73
CA GLN A 36 0.65 2.03 5.99
C GLN A 36 0.36 3.50 6.33
N MET A 37 -0.89 3.76 6.66
CA MET A 37 -1.45 5.11 6.84
C MET A 37 -1.49 5.52 8.31
N ALA A 38 -1.54 4.54 9.22
CA ALA A 38 -1.56 4.77 10.67
C ALA A 38 -0.41 4.01 11.34
N GLU A 39 0.38 4.73 12.14
CA GLU A 39 1.49 4.18 12.93
C GLU A 39 0.97 3.46 14.18
N GLU A 40 0.08 4.11 14.91
CA GLU A 40 -0.51 3.59 16.14
C GLU A 40 -1.95 3.10 15.92
N ILE A 41 -2.34 2.05 16.63
CA ILE A 41 -3.72 1.55 16.65
C ILE A 41 -4.23 1.75 18.07
N SER A 42 -5.09 2.75 18.26
CA SER A 42 -5.92 2.85 19.45
C SER A 42 -6.97 1.73 19.44
N LYS A 43 -7.32 1.19 20.62
CA LYS A 43 -8.40 0.19 20.75
C LYS A 43 -9.78 0.81 20.52
N GLU A 44 -9.86 2.12 20.65
CA GLU A 44 -11.05 2.95 20.52
C GLU A 44 -11.33 3.30 19.04
N GLU A 45 -10.28 3.35 18.22
CA GLU A 45 -10.37 3.58 16.77
C GLU A 45 -10.61 2.29 15.98
N LYS A 46 -11.44 2.38 14.94
CA LYS A 46 -11.74 1.26 14.05
C LYS A 46 -11.05 1.46 12.72
N PHE A 47 -9.99 0.68 12.50
CA PHE A 47 -9.29 0.65 11.24
C PHE A 47 -9.65 -0.58 10.41
N ILE A 48 -9.69 -0.40 9.09
CA ILE A 48 -9.71 -1.50 8.13
C ILE A 48 -8.35 -1.66 7.43
N GLY A 49 -8.04 -2.89 7.02
CA GLY A 49 -7.04 -3.14 5.99
C GLY A 49 -7.71 -3.12 4.62
N PHE A 50 -7.15 -2.37 3.68
CA PHE A 50 -7.66 -2.30 2.32
C PHE A 50 -6.77 -3.12 1.38
N ASN A 51 -7.35 -4.05 0.62
CA ASN A 51 -6.67 -4.84 -0.40
C ASN A 51 -7.37 -4.60 -1.75
N GLY A 52 -6.67 -3.91 -2.64
CA GLY A 52 -7.16 -3.57 -3.97
C GLY A 52 -6.29 -4.16 -5.08
N ALA A 53 -6.89 -4.44 -6.24
CA ALA A 53 -6.18 -4.79 -7.46
C ALA A 53 -6.31 -3.68 -8.50
N GLY A 54 -5.21 -3.34 -9.17
CA GLY A 54 -5.16 -2.29 -10.19
C GLY A 54 -5.20 -0.85 -9.63
N GLY A 55 -4.85 0.13 -10.47
CA GLY A 55 -4.70 1.54 -10.07
C GLY A 55 -6.01 2.26 -9.71
N GLY A 56 -6.79 2.64 -10.72
CA GLY A 56 -7.90 3.58 -10.55
C GLY A 56 -9.06 3.05 -9.68
N GLY A 57 -9.55 1.85 -9.97
CA GLY A 57 -10.69 1.27 -9.24
C GLY A 57 -10.42 1.04 -7.75
N SER A 58 -9.21 0.61 -7.40
CA SER A 58 -8.79 0.44 -6.00
C SER A 58 -8.72 1.77 -5.26
N MET A 59 -8.17 2.82 -5.90
CA MET A 59 -8.10 4.14 -5.28
C MET A 59 -9.48 4.75 -5.07
N MET A 60 -10.40 4.62 -6.03
CA MET A 60 -11.79 5.10 -5.87
C MET A 60 -12.54 4.33 -4.78
N SER A 61 -12.28 3.03 -4.64
CA SER A 61 -12.91 2.22 -3.60
C SER A 61 -12.39 2.59 -2.20
N MET A 62 -11.09 2.86 -2.08
CA MET A 62 -10.50 3.38 -0.84
C MET A 62 -11.06 4.77 -0.50
N ASP A 63 -11.17 5.66 -1.49
CA ASP A 63 -11.78 6.99 -1.32
C ASP A 63 -13.24 6.90 -0.84
N ALA A 64 -14.04 6.02 -1.43
CA ALA A 64 -15.43 5.80 -1.02
C ALA A 64 -15.56 5.36 0.45
N VAL A 65 -14.63 4.52 0.93
CA VAL A 65 -14.59 4.07 2.33
C VAL A 65 -14.21 5.24 3.26
N LEU A 66 -13.18 6.00 2.91
CA LEU A 66 -12.74 7.17 3.69
C LEU A 66 -13.86 8.23 3.78
N ASN A 67 -14.59 8.47 2.68
CA ASN A 67 -15.75 9.37 2.62
C ASN A 67 -16.94 8.93 3.51
N LYS A 68 -16.94 7.69 4.01
CA LYS A 68 -17.91 7.19 5.01
C LYS A 68 -17.41 7.30 6.44
N GLY A 69 -16.26 7.93 6.66
CA GLY A 69 -15.64 8.07 7.98
C GLY A 69 -15.00 6.76 8.48
N ILE A 70 -14.76 5.79 7.59
CA ILE A 70 -14.07 4.55 7.94
C ILE A 70 -12.57 4.76 7.72
N GLN A 71 -11.78 4.64 8.78
CA GLN A 71 -10.33 4.82 8.71
C GLN A 71 -9.66 3.60 8.07
N THR A 72 -8.73 3.84 7.15
CA THR A 72 -7.90 2.79 6.56
C THR A 72 -6.52 2.80 7.22
N ARG A 73 -6.08 1.65 7.75
CA ARG A 73 -4.75 1.53 8.37
C ARG A 73 -3.65 1.25 7.37
N GLN A 74 -3.96 0.43 6.37
CA GLN A 74 -2.98 -0.02 5.39
C GLN A 74 -3.66 -0.22 4.04
N LEU A 75 -2.96 0.18 2.99
CA LEU A 75 -3.29 -0.07 1.60
C LEU A 75 -2.32 -1.13 1.07
N LEU A 76 -2.87 -2.24 0.63
CA LEU A 76 -2.18 -3.24 -0.16
C LEU A 76 -2.75 -3.20 -1.58
N ARG A 77 -1.87 -3.04 -2.56
CA ARG A 77 -2.21 -3.05 -3.97
C ARG A 77 -1.30 -3.99 -4.74
N TYR A 78 -1.88 -4.81 -5.59
CA TYR A 78 -1.14 -5.62 -6.54
C TYR A 78 -1.67 -5.39 -7.95
N GLU A 79 -0.75 -5.21 -8.90
CA GLU A 79 -1.06 -5.05 -10.31
C GLU A 79 -0.10 -5.92 -11.14
N ARG A 80 -0.63 -6.96 -11.80
CA ARG A 80 0.17 -7.75 -12.75
C ARG A 80 0.34 -6.97 -14.03
N GLN A 81 1.57 -6.89 -14.52
CA GLN A 81 1.76 -6.48 -15.90
C GLN A 81 1.22 -7.61 -16.78
N SER A 82 0.31 -7.25 -17.69
CA SER A 82 -0.11 -8.16 -18.75
C SER A 82 1.13 -8.49 -19.57
N LEU A 83 1.58 -9.73 -19.50
CA LEU A 83 2.58 -10.22 -20.44
C LEU A 83 1.87 -10.30 -21.79
N SER A 84 2.05 -9.29 -22.64
CA SER A 84 1.81 -9.46 -24.06
C SER A 84 2.81 -10.50 -24.55
N GLN A 85 2.34 -11.74 -24.74
CA GLN A 85 3.04 -12.72 -25.57
C GLN A 85 2.91 -12.34 -27.03
#